data_AF-A0A2P5D6Z7-F1
#
_entry.id   AF-A0A2P5D6Z7-F1
#
_cell.length_a   1.000
_cell.length_b   1.000
_cell.length_c   1.000
_cell.angle_alpha   90.00
_cell.angle_beta   90.00
_cell.angle_gamma   90.00
#
_symmetry.space_group_name_H-M   'P 1'
#
loop_
_entity.id
_entity.type
_entity.pdbx_description
1 polymer ?
#
loop_
_entity_poly.entity_id
_entity_poly.type
_entity_poly.pdbx_seq_one_letter_code
_entity_poly.pdbx_strand_id
1 'polypeptide(L)'
;MASMESLSSILSFTAVKFPSPKLSPMASTAPRFPSFSVASMTPAQRIATTSKRSAKPSKTVSVTPPSPTSSTTDSSSATSLPPKKVLVPIGFGTEEMEAVIIVDVLRRAGADVTVASVEPQLEIEASGGIKLVADTSIKTCSNQIFDLVALPGGMPGSVRLRDCEILQSITSKQAEEKRLYGAICAAPAVTLLPWGLLRRKQTTCHPAFMDKLPTFWAVKSNIQVSRELTTSRGPGTSFEFALCLVEQLFGESVAREVGELLMVSTAANESRKEEFNTVEWSLGHNPRVLIPIADGSEEIEVVTIADILRRGKVDVVVASVERSLKIKASQGTRIIADKLIGEATESVFDLIILPGGIAGAVQLNKSRILKKLLKEQKLAGRMYGAVCSSSQVLHGQGLLKDKKVTAHSSIISTVTSQVVNGAKVVIDGKLITSRGLATVTEFALAVVSKLFGHARARSVAEGLVYEYPRS
;
A
#
# COMPACT_ATOMS: atom_id res chain seq x y z
N MET A 1 42.35 7.49 4.47
CA MET A 1 41.82 6.67 3.36
C MET A 1 41.19 5.43 3.96
N ALA A 2 39.89 5.48 4.24
CA ALA A 2 39.08 4.34 4.66
C ALA A 2 37.98 4.19 3.61
N SER A 3 37.92 3.02 3.00
CA SER A 3 36.97 2.64 1.95
C SER A 3 35.59 2.44 2.57
N MET A 4 34.61 3.26 2.17
CA MET A 4 33.19 3.07 2.48
C MET A 4 32.61 1.96 1.60
N GLU A 5 32.08 0.91 2.22
CA GLU A 5 31.29 -0.11 1.53
C GLU A 5 29.84 0.36 1.33
N SER A 6 29.29 0.09 0.15
CA SER A 6 27.89 0.36 -0.26
C SER A 6 26.92 -0.60 0.43
N LEU A 7 25.72 -0.13 0.80
CA LEU A 7 24.61 -0.94 1.34
C LEU A 7 24.28 -2.23 0.56
N SER A 8 24.72 -2.35 -0.70
CA SER A 8 24.60 -3.57 -1.49
C SER A 8 25.37 -4.78 -0.90
N SER A 9 26.42 -4.58 -0.10
CA SER A 9 27.18 -5.67 0.54
C SER A 9 26.53 -6.23 1.80
N ILE A 10 25.51 -5.57 2.36
CA ILE A 10 24.82 -5.98 3.60
C ILE A 10 23.58 -6.86 3.30
N LEU A 11 23.19 -7.04 2.03
CA LEU A 11 21.97 -7.75 1.60
C LEU A 11 22.20 -9.18 1.06
N SER A 12 23.39 -9.77 1.21
CA SER A 12 23.71 -11.08 0.62
C SER A 12 23.31 -12.26 1.51
N PHE A 13 22.24 -12.97 1.14
CA PHE A 13 21.91 -14.31 1.65
C PHE A 13 22.59 -15.42 0.82
N THR A 14 23.15 -16.41 1.50
CA THR A 14 23.75 -17.61 0.92
C THR A 14 22.68 -18.54 0.35
N ALA A 15 22.81 -18.87 -0.95
CA ALA A 15 21.89 -19.75 -1.65
C ALA A 15 22.08 -21.23 -1.25
N VAL A 16 21.08 -21.84 -0.62
CA VAL A 16 21.00 -23.30 -0.44
C VAL A 16 20.27 -23.92 -1.63
N LYS A 17 20.94 -24.83 -2.35
CA LYS A 17 20.36 -25.58 -3.48
C LYS A 17 19.36 -26.63 -2.97
N PHE A 18 18.15 -26.66 -3.54
CA PHE A 18 17.19 -27.76 -3.37
C PHE A 18 16.81 -28.38 -4.73
N PRO A 19 16.59 -29.70 -4.80
CA PRO A 19 16.22 -30.41 -6.03
C PRO A 19 14.72 -30.32 -6.34
N SER A 20 14.41 -30.32 -7.64
CA SER A 20 13.07 -30.16 -8.21
C SER A 20 12.30 -31.50 -8.31
N PRO A 21 11.01 -31.56 -7.92
CA PRO A 21 10.13 -32.66 -8.29
C PRO A 21 9.40 -32.38 -9.61
N LYS A 22 9.33 -33.41 -10.47
CA LYS A 22 8.58 -33.41 -11.74
C LYS A 22 7.09 -33.59 -11.47
N LEU A 23 6.24 -32.77 -12.10
CA LEU A 23 4.78 -32.98 -12.17
C LEU A 23 4.28 -32.78 -13.61
N SER A 24 3.46 -33.73 -14.06
CA SER A 24 2.84 -33.85 -15.39
C SER A 24 1.58 -32.98 -15.52
N PRO A 25 1.16 -32.58 -16.73
CA PRO A 25 0.07 -31.62 -16.92
C PRO A 25 -1.32 -32.29 -16.96
N MET A 26 -2.30 -31.71 -16.26
CA MET A 26 -3.73 -31.96 -16.49
C MET A 26 -4.38 -30.75 -17.18
N ALA A 27 -5.22 -31.05 -18.17
CA ALA A 27 -5.89 -30.13 -19.08
C ALA A 27 -6.96 -29.27 -18.39
N SER A 28 -7.09 -28.02 -18.83
CA SER A 28 -8.14 -27.08 -18.41
C SER A 28 -9.20 -26.92 -19.50
N THR A 29 -10.46 -27.09 -19.12
CA THR A 29 -11.65 -26.71 -19.92
C THR A 29 -12.37 -25.58 -19.22
N ALA A 30 -12.48 -24.42 -19.88
CA ALA A 30 -13.19 -23.25 -19.40
C ALA A 30 -14.63 -23.19 -19.95
N PRO A 31 -15.64 -22.79 -19.17
CA PRO A 31 -16.93 -22.43 -19.72
C PRO A 31 -17.05 -20.90 -19.91
N ARG A 32 -17.62 -20.52 -21.05
CA ARG A 32 -18.04 -19.15 -21.44
C ARG A 32 -19.36 -18.78 -20.76
N PHE A 33 -19.54 -17.52 -20.40
CA PHE A 33 -20.85 -16.92 -20.13
C PHE A 33 -21.09 -15.68 -21.01
N PRO A 34 -22.34 -15.42 -21.44
CA PRO A 34 -22.67 -14.41 -22.44
C PRO A 34 -22.88 -13.01 -21.85
N SER A 35 -22.59 -12.02 -22.69
CA SER A 35 -22.75 -10.58 -22.51
C SER A 35 -24.21 -10.13 -22.50
N PHE A 36 -24.56 -9.21 -21.60
CA PHE A 36 -25.77 -8.38 -21.71
C PHE A 36 -25.38 -6.91 -21.83
N SER A 37 -26.00 -6.24 -22.82
CA SER A 37 -25.88 -4.83 -23.17
C SER A 37 -27.26 -4.19 -23.03
N VAL A 38 -27.36 -3.08 -22.31
CA VAL A 38 -28.41 -2.03 -22.45
C VAL A 38 -27.80 -0.73 -21.87
N ALA A 39 -27.36 0.20 -22.71
CA ALA A 39 -28.09 1.34 -23.28
C ALA A 39 -28.36 2.51 -22.31
N SER A 40 -27.88 3.66 -22.78
CA SER A 40 -27.86 5.01 -22.23
C SER A 40 -29.24 5.65 -22.02
N MET A 41 -29.36 6.47 -20.96
CA MET A 41 -30.34 7.56 -20.92
C MET A 41 -29.76 8.81 -20.24
N THR A 42 -29.74 9.91 -20.98
CA THR A 42 -29.87 11.31 -20.53
C THR A 42 -31.06 11.86 -21.34
N PRO A 43 -31.85 12.88 -20.89
CA PRO A 43 -31.35 14.22 -20.59
C PRO A 43 -32.14 15.03 -19.52
N ALA A 44 -31.60 16.19 -19.13
CA ALA A 44 -32.24 17.51 -19.33
C ALA A 44 -31.80 18.56 -18.30
N GLN A 45 -31.63 19.78 -18.84
CA GLN A 45 -31.18 21.03 -18.24
C GLN A 45 -32.25 21.72 -17.37
N ARG A 46 -31.80 22.66 -16.53
CA ARG A 46 -32.37 24.01 -16.18
C ARG A 46 -31.66 24.47 -14.88
N ILE A 47 -31.38 25.71 -14.53
CA ILE A 47 -31.62 27.08 -15.02
C ILE A 47 -30.53 27.96 -14.37
N ALA A 48 -30.12 29.03 -15.07
CA ALA A 48 -29.27 30.09 -14.54
C ALA A 48 -30.10 31.16 -13.80
N THR A 49 -29.57 31.70 -12.70
CA THR A 49 -29.93 33.04 -12.22
C THR A 49 -28.71 33.78 -11.67
N THR A 50 -28.56 34.99 -12.17
CA THR A 50 -27.54 36.01 -11.92
C THR A 50 -27.73 36.76 -10.60
N SER A 51 -26.65 37.23 -9.99
CA SER A 51 -26.62 38.53 -9.28
C SER A 51 -25.19 39.02 -9.07
N LYS A 52 -24.90 40.22 -9.57
CA LYS A 52 -23.68 41.01 -9.38
C LYS A 52 -23.81 41.84 -8.09
N ARG A 53 -22.71 42.02 -7.34
CA ARG A 53 -22.42 43.33 -6.72
C ARG A 53 -20.93 43.51 -6.43
N SER A 54 -20.43 44.67 -6.84
CA SER A 54 -19.07 45.18 -6.71
C SER A 54 -19.06 46.29 -5.66
N ALA A 55 -17.99 46.41 -4.86
CA ALA A 55 -17.60 47.65 -4.20
C ALA A 55 -16.07 47.69 -3.96
N LYS A 56 -15.48 48.84 -4.26
CA LYS A 56 -14.05 49.19 -4.33
C LYS A 56 -13.54 49.80 -2.98
N PRO A 57 -12.23 50.09 -2.84
CA PRO A 57 -11.50 50.17 -1.57
C PRO A 57 -11.41 51.58 -0.97
N SER A 58 -11.07 51.64 0.32
CA SER A 58 -10.68 52.87 1.03
C SER A 58 -9.17 52.94 1.24
N LYS A 59 -8.59 54.11 0.96
CA LYS A 59 -7.20 54.50 1.24
C LYS A 59 -7.16 55.27 2.58
N THR A 60 -6.12 55.04 3.39
CA THR A 60 -5.71 55.98 4.44
C THR A 60 -4.18 56.08 4.47
N VAL A 61 -3.69 57.32 4.43
CA VAL A 61 -2.31 57.84 4.57
C VAL A 61 -2.18 58.21 6.07
N SER A 62 -1.12 58.01 6.88
CA SER A 62 0.34 58.36 6.90
C SER A 62 0.82 57.93 8.32
N VAL A 63 2.09 57.71 8.71
CA VAL A 63 3.25 58.62 8.91
C VAL A 63 4.40 57.73 9.44
N THR A 64 5.65 58.01 9.04
CA THR A 64 6.89 57.31 9.47
C THR A 64 7.52 57.91 10.73
N PRO A 65 8.15 57.09 11.59
CA PRO A 65 9.38 57.49 12.32
C PRO A 65 10.56 56.49 12.15
N PRO A 66 11.79 56.85 12.53
CA PRO A 66 13.03 56.30 11.97
C PRO A 66 13.54 55.00 12.61
N SER A 67 14.38 54.33 11.84
CA SER A 67 15.01 53.02 12.02
C SER A 67 15.91 52.88 13.25
N PRO A 68 16.05 51.65 13.79
CA PRO A 68 17.31 51.17 14.31
C PRO A 68 17.94 50.15 13.36
N THR A 69 19.25 50.26 13.22
CA THR A 69 20.19 49.39 12.54
C THR A 69 20.01 47.92 12.94
N SER A 70 19.77 47.03 11.98
CA SER A 70 19.95 45.59 12.18
C SER A 70 20.56 44.96 10.93
N SER A 71 21.76 44.42 11.15
CA SER A 71 22.52 43.48 10.32
C SER A 71 21.73 42.79 9.20
N THR A 72 22.17 43.03 7.97
CA THR A 72 21.88 42.17 6.81
C THR A 72 22.46 40.78 7.06
N THR A 73 21.64 39.88 7.60
CA THR A 73 21.79 38.46 7.33
C THR A 73 21.05 38.21 6.02
N ASP A 74 21.83 37.95 4.96
CA ASP A 74 21.31 37.39 3.72
C ASP A 74 20.58 36.09 4.06
N SER A 75 19.25 36.16 4.17
CA SER A 75 18.41 34.99 4.09
C SER A 75 18.49 34.49 2.65
N SER A 76 19.47 33.64 2.37
CA SER A 76 19.49 32.86 1.14
C SER A 76 18.15 32.13 1.05
N SER A 77 17.28 32.59 0.17
CA SER A 77 16.10 31.86 -0.24
C SER A 77 16.60 30.55 -0.84
N ALA A 78 16.60 29.49 -0.04
CA ALA A 78 16.90 28.16 -0.54
C ALA A 78 15.81 27.83 -1.55
N THR A 79 16.11 28.04 -2.83
CA THR A 79 15.28 27.58 -3.94
C THR A 79 15.21 26.07 -3.82
N SER A 80 14.10 25.55 -3.27
CA SER A 80 13.85 24.12 -3.19
C SER A 80 13.89 23.57 -4.62
N LEU A 81 14.75 22.58 -4.87
CA LEU A 81 14.77 21.88 -6.15
C LEU A 81 13.34 21.41 -6.49
N PRO A 82 12.92 21.46 -7.77
CA PRO A 82 11.61 20.97 -8.15
C PRO A 82 11.46 19.50 -7.75
N PRO A 83 10.27 19.08 -7.29
CA PRO A 83 10.05 17.71 -6.84
C PRO A 83 10.28 16.72 -7.99
N LYS A 84 10.86 15.54 -7.68
CA LYS A 84 11.06 14.47 -8.66
C LYS A 84 9.71 13.94 -9.13
N LYS A 85 9.49 13.93 -10.45
CA LYS A 85 8.23 13.48 -11.05
C LYS A 85 8.26 11.98 -11.26
N VAL A 86 7.28 11.27 -10.71
CA VAL A 86 7.17 9.82 -10.86
C VAL A 86 5.84 9.43 -11.49
N LEU A 87 5.88 8.49 -12.43
CA LEU A 87 4.69 7.85 -12.98
C LEU A 87 4.53 6.45 -12.39
N VAL A 88 3.35 6.19 -11.80
CA VAL A 88 2.91 4.85 -11.41
C VAL A 88 1.63 4.52 -12.18
N PRO A 89 1.69 3.71 -13.25
CA PRO A 89 0.51 3.35 -14.01
C PRO A 89 -0.27 2.21 -13.32
N ILE A 90 -1.60 2.31 -13.34
CA ILE A 90 -2.49 1.27 -12.80
C ILE A 90 -3.54 0.89 -13.84
N GLY A 91 -3.99 -0.36 -13.80
CA GLY A 91 -5.04 -0.90 -14.65
C GLY A 91 -5.88 -1.94 -13.92
N PHE A 92 -6.90 -2.48 -14.58
CA PHE A 92 -7.70 -3.55 -14.02
C PHE A 92 -6.82 -4.77 -13.70
N GLY A 93 -6.85 -5.22 -12.44
CA GLY A 93 -6.06 -6.32 -11.95
C GLY A 93 -4.60 -5.99 -11.65
N THR A 94 -4.23 -4.71 -11.54
CA THR A 94 -2.96 -4.29 -10.90
C THR A 94 -2.90 -4.84 -9.47
N GLU A 95 -1.71 -5.23 -9.00
CA GLU A 95 -1.50 -5.66 -7.62
C GLU A 95 -1.52 -4.44 -6.69
N GLU A 96 -2.51 -4.37 -5.78
CA GLU A 96 -2.76 -3.20 -4.95
C GLU A 96 -1.67 -2.93 -3.91
N MET A 97 -1.07 -3.96 -3.29
CA MET A 97 -0.01 -3.76 -2.31
C MET A 97 1.20 -3.14 -2.99
N GLU A 98 1.63 -3.69 -4.13
CA GLU A 98 2.76 -3.18 -4.92
C GLU A 98 2.52 -1.73 -5.35
N ALA A 99 1.37 -1.43 -5.96
CA ALA A 99 1.07 -0.10 -6.45
C ALA A 99 1.00 0.93 -5.32
N VAL A 100 0.28 0.62 -4.23
CA VAL A 100 0.10 1.55 -3.11
C VAL A 100 1.39 1.75 -2.33
N ILE A 101 2.17 0.70 -2.07
CA ILE A 101 3.47 0.84 -1.38
C ILE A 101 4.43 1.68 -2.21
N ILE A 102 4.52 1.47 -3.53
CA ILE A 102 5.36 2.31 -4.40
C ILE A 102 4.95 3.78 -4.29
N VAL A 103 3.65 4.07 -4.43
CA VAL A 103 3.12 5.45 -4.39
C VAL A 103 3.38 6.11 -3.05
N ASP A 104 3.03 5.44 -1.96
CA ASP A 104 3.13 5.95 -0.60
C ASP A 104 4.58 6.26 -0.22
N VAL A 105 5.49 5.30 -0.42
CA VAL A 105 6.91 5.43 -0.04
C VAL A 105 7.58 6.55 -0.85
N LEU A 106 7.31 6.66 -2.14
CA LEU A 106 7.86 7.73 -2.97
C LEU A 106 7.30 9.11 -2.59
N ARG A 107 6.01 9.22 -2.22
CA ARG A 107 5.43 10.48 -1.72
C ARG A 107 6.05 10.89 -0.38
N ARG A 108 6.31 9.93 0.51
CA ARG A 108 7.04 10.18 1.77
C ARG A 108 8.47 10.68 1.54
N ALA A 109 9.12 10.26 0.46
CA ALA A 109 10.42 10.77 0.04
C ALA A 109 10.38 12.17 -0.61
N GLY A 110 9.19 12.73 -0.82
CA GLY A 110 9.00 14.05 -1.45
C GLY A 110 8.84 14.02 -2.96
N ALA A 111 8.59 12.85 -3.57
CA ALA A 111 8.30 12.76 -5.00
C ALA A 111 6.88 13.27 -5.33
N ASP A 112 6.76 13.92 -6.49
CA ASP A 112 5.49 14.22 -7.14
C ASP A 112 5.02 12.98 -7.93
N VAL A 113 4.29 12.10 -7.25
CA VAL A 113 3.82 10.83 -7.82
C VAL A 113 2.47 11.00 -8.50
N THR A 114 2.47 10.86 -9.83
CA THR A 114 1.29 10.76 -10.68
C THR A 114 0.84 9.31 -10.80
N VAL A 115 -0.34 8.98 -10.26
CA VAL A 115 -0.98 7.69 -10.49
C VAL A 115 -1.86 7.79 -11.74
N ALA A 116 -1.55 7.04 -12.80
CA ALA A 116 -2.25 7.15 -14.08
C ALA A 116 -3.00 5.87 -14.44
N SER A 117 -4.29 5.97 -14.77
CA SER A 117 -5.05 4.83 -15.27
C SER A 117 -4.73 4.56 -16.73
N VAL A 118 -4.40 3.31 -17.06
CA VAL A 118 -4.32 2.82 -18.44
C VAL A 118 -5.68 2.38 -18.99
N GLU A 119 -6.72 2.38 -18.15
CA GLU A 119 -8.09 2.08 -18.54
C GLU A 119 -8.81 3.34 -19.08
N PRO A 120 -9.99 3.18 -19.73
CA PRO A 120 -10.82 4.31 -20.16
C PRO A 120 -11.27 5.21 -19.00
N GLN A 121 -11.49 4.64 -17.82
CA GLN A 121 -11.90 5.31 -16.60
C GLN A 121 -10.75 5.45 -15.59
N LEU A 122 -10.89 6.34 -14.62
CA LEU A 122 -9.91 6.51 -13.53
C LEU A 122 -10.02 5.44 -12.43
N GLU A 123 -11.18 4.82 -12.30
CA GLU A 123 -11.48 3.81 -11.29
C GLU A 123 -11.11 2.42 -11.80
N ILE A 124 -10.27 1.72 -11.06
CA ILE A 124 -9.87 0.36 -11.38
C ILE A 124 -10.15 -0.54 -10.19
N GLU A 125 -10.46 -1.80 -10.47
CA GLU A 125 -10.46 -2.87 -9.47
C GLU A 125 -9.11 -3.59 -9.57
N ALA A 126 -8.38 -3.61 -8.45
CA ALA A 126 -7.10 -4.28 -8.30
C ALA A 126 -7.28 -5.80 -8.14
N SER A 127 -6.18 -6.56 -8.18
CA SER A 127 -6.22 -8.02 -8.24
C SER A 127 -6.83 -8.69 -7.00
N GLY A 128 -6.66 -8.09 -5.82
CA GLY A 128 -7.26 -8.52 -4.56
C GLY A 128 -8.62 -7.85 -4.27
N GLY A 129 -9.21 -7.19 -5.26
CA GLY A 129 -10.55 -6.61 -5.20
C GLY A 129 -10.64 -5.23 -4.53
N ILE A 130 -9.52 -4.62 -4.12
CA ILE A 130 -9.53 -3.21 -3.72
C ILE A 130 -9.77 -2.33 -4.94
N LYS A 131 -10.64 -1.34 -4.80
CA LYS A 131 -10.90 -0.35 -5.86
C LYS A 131 -10.07 0.91 -5.63
N LEU A 132 -9.27 1.28 -6.62
CA LEU A 132 -8.39 2.43 -6.61
C LEU A 132 -8.84 3.48 -7.62
N VAL A 133 -8.55 4.75 -7.36
CA VAL A 133 -8.84 5.85 -8.29
C VAL A 133 -7.55 6.56 -8.69
N ALA A 134 -7.17 6.44 -9.95
CA ALA A 134 -6.03 7.16 -10.53
C ALA A 134 -6.20 8.69 -10.46
N ASP A 135 -5.09 9.43 -10.42
CA ASP A 135 -5.02 10.90 -10.49
C ASP A 135 -5.42 11.43 -11.85
N THR A 136 -5.06 10.69 -12.89
CA THR A 136 -5.32 11.10 -14.28
C THR A 136 -5.39 9.89 -15.20
N SER A 137 -5.81 10.11 -16.44
CA SER A 137 -5.68 9.13 -17.51
C SER A 137 -4.24 9.15 -18.05
N ILE A 138 -3.71 7.99 -18.41
CA ILE A 138 -2.40 7.87 -19.06
C ILE A 138 -2.28 8.75 -20.32
N LYS A 139 -3.40 9.06 -20.99
CA LYS A 139 -3.43 9.95 -22.16
C LYS A 139 -2.87 11.34 -21.84
N THR A 140 -3.15 11.85 -20.64
CA THR A 140 -2.67 13.16 -20.16
C THR A 140 -1.16 13.16 -19.87
N CYS A 141 -0.55 11.99 -19.73
CA CYS A 141 0.87 11.82 -19.42
C CYS A 141 1.76 11.72 -20.66
N SER A 142 1.19 11.59 -21.87
CA SER A 142 1.91 11.32 -23.14
C SER A 142 3.09 12.25 -23.43
N ASN A 143 2.97 13.54 -23.08
CA ASN A 143 3.99 14.55 -23.32
C ASN A 143 4.77 14.94 -22.06
N GLN A 144 4.55 14.23 -20.94
CA GLN A 144 5.23 14.53 -19.69
C GLN A 144 6.58 13.82 -19.62
N ILE A 145 7.53 14.47 -18.95
CA ILE A 145 8.82 13.88 -18.64
C ILE A 145 8.80 13.52 -17.16
N PHE A 146 9.12 12.26 -16.87
CA PHE A 146 9.26 11.74 -15.52
C PHE A 146 10.74 11.49 -15.24
N ASP A 147 11.10 11.57 -13.96
CA ASP A 147 12.39 11.13 -13.42
C ASP A 147 12.40 9.60 -13.16
N LEU A 148 11.20 9.02 -12.98
CA LEU A 148 11.00 7.58 -12.79
C LEU A 148 9.65 7.12 -13.36
N VAL A 149 9.64 5.94 -13.99
CA VAL A 149 8.42 5.17 -14.27
C VAL A 149 8.48 3.84 -13.52
N ALA A 150 7.55 3.60 -12.58
CA ALA A 150 7.54 2.39 -11.75
C ALA A 150 6.27 1.57 -12.01
N LEU A 151 6.43 0.37 -12.58
CA LEU A 151 5.34 -0.50 -13.03
C LEU A 151 5.01 -1.56 -11.95
N PRO A 152 3.84 -1.47 -11.30
CA PRO A 152 3.36 -2.54 -10.45
C PRO A 152 2.98 -3.77 -11.29
N GLY A 153 2.97 -4.94 -10.66
CA GLY A 153 2.59 -6.20 -11.28
C GLY A 153 1.10 -6.49 -11.20
N GLY A 154 0.77 -7.71 -10.79
CA GLY A 154 -0.61 -8.22 -10.77
C GLY A 154 -1.08 -8.73 -12.13
N MET A 155 -2.09 -9.58 -12.10
CA MET A 155 -2.73 -10.14 -13.29
C MET A 155 -4.26 -9.96 -13.17
N PRO A 156 -4.94 -9.49 -14.23
CA PRO A 156 -4.40 -9.12 -15.55
C PRO A 156 -3.69 -7.75 -15.63
N GLY A 157 -3.41 -7.05 -14.52
CA GLY A 157 -2.83 -5.69 -14.52
C GLY A 157 -1.59 -5.53 -15.40
N SER A 158 -0.61 -6.43 -15.28
CA SER A 158 0.61 -6.39 -16.11
C SER A 158 0.31 -6.53 -17.61
N VAL A 159 -0.74 -7.26 -17.99
CA VAL A 159 -1.24 -7.35 -19.37
C VAL A 159 -1.86 -6.03 -19.80
N ARG A 160 -2.68 -5.41 -18.95
CA ARG A 160 -3.25 -4.07 -19.20
C ARG A 160 -2.16 -3.02 -19.43
N LEU A 161 -1.10 -3.06 -18.62
CA LEU A 161 0.06 -2.18 -18.78
C LEU A 161 0.78 -2.46 -20.11
N ARG A 162 1.03 -3.73 -20.45
CA ARG A 162 1.69 -4.16 -21.71
C ARG A 162 0.97 -3.66 -22.95
N ASP A 163 -0.36 -3.74 -22.95
CA ASP A 163 -1.20 -3.44 -24.10
C ASP A 163 -1.50 -1.93 -24.25
N CYS A 164 -0.98 -1.09 -23.34
CA CYS A 164 -1.12 0.36 -23.40
C CYS A 164 0.03 0.98 -24.21
N GLU A 165 -0.23 1.31 -25.48
CA GLU A 165 0.76 1.92 -26.39
C GLU A 165 1.34 3.23 -25.86
N ILE A 166 0.54 4.07 -25.20
CA ILE A 166 0.99 5.34 -24.63
C ILE A 166 2.01 5.07 -23.51
N LEU A 167 1.72 4.10 -22.63
CA LEU A 167 2.64 3.75 -21.56
C LEU A 167 3.93 3.13 -22.10
N GLN A 168 3.82 2.27 -23.12
CA GLN A 168 4.98 1.72 -23.83
C GLN A 168 5.85 2.84 -24.38
N SER A 169 5.26 3.83 -25.07
CA SER A 169 6.00 4.97 -25.62
C SER A 169 6.71 5.79 -24.52
N ILE A 170 6.04 6.07 -23.40
CA ILE A 170 6.63 6.80 -22.27
C ILE A 170 7.83 6.04 -21.70
N THR A 171 7.68 4.72 -21.50
CA THR A 171 8.70 3.90 -20.83
C THR A 171 9.88 3.60 -21.76
N SER A 172 9.62 3.37 -23.06
CA SER A 172 10.69 3.22 -24.05
C SER A 172 11.53 4.48 -24.16
N LYS A 173 10.90 5.66 -24.22
CA LYS A 173 11.61 6.95 -24.20
C LYS A 173 12.43 7.15 -22.92
N GLN A 174 11.91 6.70 -21.78
CA GLN A 174 12.63 6.72 -20.51
C GLN A 174 13.93 5.92 -20.57
N ALA A 175 13.87 4.71 -21.12
CA ALA A 175 15.03 3.84 -21.29
C ALA A 175 16.03 4.40 -22.33
N GLU A 176 15.55 4.91 -23.46
CA GLU A 176 16.39 5.55 -24.50
C GLU A 176 17.17 6.74 -23.97
N GLU A 177 16.53 7.57 -23.13
CA GLU A 177 17.13 8.72 -22.48
C GLU A 177 17.89 8.36 -21.18
N LYS A 178 18.08 7.06 -20.89
CA LYS A 178 18.79 6.52 -19.73
C LYS A 178 18.28 7.02 -18.38
N ARG A 179 16.98 7.33 -18.29
CA ARG A 179 16.34 7.68 -17.03
C ARG A 179 15.76 6.43 -16.35
N LEU A 180 15.46 6.56 -15.07
CA LEU A 180 15.09 5.42 -14.23
C LEU A 180 13.73 4.86 -14.63
N TYR A 181 13.66 3.54 -14.67
CA TYR A 181 12.40 2.83 -14.70
C TYR A 181 12.51 1.53 -13.91
N GLY A 182 11.39 1.05 -13.41
CA GLY A 182 11.38 -0.19 -12.65
C GLY A 182 10.09 -0.96 -12.80
N ALA A 183 10.15 -2.26 -12.52
CA ALA A 183 8.99 -3.12 -12.54
C ALA A 183 9.08 -4.21 -11.48
N ILE A 184 7.96 -4.56 -10.87
CA ILE A 184 7.89 -5.58 -9.83
C ILE A 184 6.96 -6.73 -10.26
N CYS A 185 7.22 -7.92 -9.71
CA CYS A 185 6.33 -9.06 -9.80
C CYS A 185 6.16 -9.60 -11.23
N ALA A 186 4.95 -9.55 -11.79
CA ALA A 186 4.69 -10.02 -13.15
C ALA A 186 5.12 -9.02 -14.23
N ALA A 187 5.20 -7.73 -13.91
CA ALA A 187 5.48 -6.68 -14.89
C ALA A 187 6.83 -6.81 -15.62
N PRO A 188 7.95 -7.23 -15.00
CA PRO A 188 9.19 -7.48 -15.75
C PRO A 188 8.98 -8.48 -16.90
N ALA A 189 8.41 -9.65 -16.60
CA ALA A 189 8.26 -10.73 -17.57
C ALA A 189 7.07 -10.53 -18.54
N VAL A 190 6.01 -9.87 -18.10
CA VAL A 190 4.77 -9.72 -18.88
C VAL A 190 4.73 -8.40 -19.64
N THR A 191 5.31 -7.34 -19.12
CA THR A 191 5.24 -5.98 -19.69
C THR A 191 6.56 -5.56 -20.32
N LEU A 192 7.64 -5.52 -19.54
CA LEU A 192 8.93 -5.01 -20.02
C LEU A 192 9.62 -5.93 -21.03
N LEU A 193 9.49 -7.25 -20.86
CA LEU A 193 10.10 -8.23 -21.77
C LEU A 193 9.57 -8.09 -23.21
N PRO A 194 8.25 -8.10 -23.48
CA PRO A 194 7.71 -7.84 -24.82
C PRO A 194 8.12 -6.50 -25.43
N TRP A 195 8.27 -5.45 -24.60
CA TRP A 195 8.74 -4.15 -25.06
C TRP A 195 10.25 -4.11 -25.36
N GLY A 196 10.98 -5.20 -25.08
CA GLY A 196 12.43 -5.28 -25.31
C GLY A 196 13.27 -4.53 -24.28
N LEU A 197 12.67 -4.08 -23.17
CA LEU A 197 13.32 -3.21 -22.18
C LEU A 197 14.18 -3.98 -21.16
N LEU A 198 14.29 -5.30 -21.29
CA LEU A 198 15.16 -6.15 -20.46
C LEU A 198 16.46 -6.57 -21.15
N ARG A 199 16.68 -6.16 -22.42
CA ARG A 199 17.82 -6.63 -23.21
C ARG A 199 19.15 -6.29 -22.53
N ARG A 200 19.97 -7.32 -22.30
CA ARG A 200 21.33 -7.23 -21.71
C ARG A 200 21.33 -6.63 -20.29
N LYS A 201 20.26 -6.85 -19.54
CA LYS A 201 20.10 -6.37 -18.16
C LYS A 201 19.75 -7.55 -17.26
N GLN A 202 20.50 -7.71 -16.17
CA GLN A 202 20.13 -8.68 -15.14
C GLN A 202 18.76 -8.29 -14.58
N THR A 203 17.87 -9.26 -14.45
CA THR A 203 16.47 -9.02 -14.11
C THR A 203 15.97 -10.10 -13.16
N THR A 204 15.20 -9.69 -12.15
CA THR A 204 14.40 -10.58 -11.30
C THR A 204 12.91 -10.34 -11.59
N CYS A 205 12.06 -11.29 -11.25
CA CYS A 205 10.61 -11.14 -11.31
C CYS A 205 9.93 -12.10 -10.33
N HIS A 206 8.60 -12.13 -10.33
CA HIS A 206 7.85 -13.09 -9.52
C HIS A 206 8.24 -14.53 -9.88
N PRO A 207 8.42 -15.43 -8.89
CA PRO A 207 8.84 -16.81 -9.12
C PRO A 207 8.02 -17.54 -10.20
N ALA A 208 6.70 -17.35 -10.21
CA ALA A 208 5.79 -17.95 -11.19
C ALA A 208 5.99 -17.48 -12.65
N PHE A 209 6.80 -16.43 -12.88
CA PHE A 209 7.07 -15.88 -14.20
C PHE A 209 8.55 -15.96 -14.59
N MET A 210 9.42 -16.48 -13.72
CA MET A 210 10.87 -16.55 -13.96
C MET A 210 11.21 -17.35 -15.21
N ASP A 211 10.46 -18.41 -15.51
CA ASP A 211 10.67 -19.26 -16.68
C ASP A 211 10.39 -18.54 -18.01
N LYS A 212 9.75 -17.36 -17.97
CA LYS A 212 9.54 -16.52 -19.16
C LYS A 212 10.73 -15.61 -19.45
N LEU A 213 11.61 -15.37 -18.48
CA LEU A 213 12.79 -14.54 -18.67
C LEU A 213 13.91 -15.33 -19.37
N PRO A 214 14.74 -14.69 -20.20
CA PRO A 214 15.93 -15.33 -20.75
C PRO A 214 16.87 -15.77 -19.61
N THR A 215 17.18 -17.07 -19.55
CA THR A 215 17.90 -17.69 -18.41
C THR A 215 19.22 -17.00 -18.08
N PHE A 216 19.97 -16.54 -19.10
CA PHE A 216 21.27 -15.88 -18.89
C PHE A 216 21.18 -14.56 -18.11
N TRP A 217 20.03 -13.88 -18.16
CA TRP A 217 19.81 -12.59 -17.50
C TRP A 217 18.94 -12.69 -16.24
N ALA A 218 18.31 -13.85 -16.01
CA ALA A 218 17.42 -14.07 -14.89
C ALA A 218 18.21 -14.33 -13.59
N VAL A 219 17.93 -13.56 -12.54
CA VAL A 219 18.59 -13.69 -11.23
C VAL A 219 17.56 -13.84 -10.12
N LYS A 220 17.93 -14.51 -9.01
CA LYS A 220 17.03 -14.83 -7.89
C LYS A 220 17.23 -13.92 -6.67
N SER A 221 17.47 -12.63 -6.88
CA SER A 221 17.53 -11.61 -5.82
C SER A 221 16.17 -10.95 -5.62
N ASN A 222 15.89 -10.47 -4.40
CA ASN A 222 14.66 -9.70 -4.11
C ASN A 222 14.60 -8.40 -4.90
N ILE A 223 15.76 -7.75 -5.05
CA ILE A 223 15.97 -6.54 -5.83
C ILE A 223 17.11 -6.79 -6.82
N GLN A 224 16.93 -6.36 -8.06
CA GLN A 224 17.98 -6.33 -9.05
C GLN A 224 18.01 -4.97 -9.75
N VAL A 225 19.10 -4.23 -9.54
CA VAL A 225 19.42 -3.02 -10.30
C VAL A 225 20.35 -3.40 -11.44
N SER A 226 20.02 -2.99 -12.66
CA SER A 226 20.86 -3.20 -13.84
C SER A 226 20.79 -1.98 -14.74
N ARG A 227 21.77 -1.09 -14.58
CA ARG A 227 21.79 0.25 -15.18
C ARG A 227 20.58 1.05 -14.68
N GLU A 228 19.81 1.67 -15.57
CA GLU A 228 18.62 2.45 -15.26
C GLU A 228 17.37 1.61 -14.90
N LEU A 229 17.44 0.28 -15.02
CA LEU A 229 16.36 -0.64 -14.69
C LEU A 229 16.49 -1.16 -13.25
N THR A 230 15.43 -1.05 -12.47
CA THR A 230 15.29 -1.76 -11.17
C THR A 230 14.14 -2.76 -11.24
N THR A 231 14.36 -4.00 -10.80
CA THR A 231 13.30 -5.03 -10.76
C THR A 231 13.18 -5.71 -9.40
N SER A 232 11.98 -6.22 -9.10
CA SER A 232 11.67 -6.91 -7.85
C SER A 232 10.65 -8.04 -8.03
N ARG A 233 10.40 -8.84 -6.99
CA ARG A 233 9.77 -10.17 -7.09
C ARG A 233 8.28 -10.21 -6.77
N GLY A 234 7.75 -9.43 -5.83
CA GLY A 234 6.34 -9.57 -5.45
C GLY A 234 5.92 -8.65 -4.31
N PRO A 235 4.68 -8.79 -3.82
CA PRO A 235 4.13 -7.91 -2.79
C PRO A 235 5.02 -7.81 -1.55
N GLY A 236 5.59 -8.94 -1.11
CA GLY A 236 6.50 -9.06 0.04
C GLY A 236 7.84 -8.34 -0.13
N THR A 237 8.24 -7.98 -1.35
CA THR A 237 9.47 -7.23 -1.64
C THR A 237 9.19 -5.78 -2.06
N SER A 238 7.95 -5.30 -1.95
CA SER A 238 7.54 -3.96 -2.42
C SER A 238 8.19 -2.81 -1.65
N PHE A 239 8.37 -2.96 -0.33
CA PHE A 239 9.07 -1.95 0.46
C PHE A 239 10.54 -1.83 0.07
N GLU A 240 11.25 -2.94 -0.06
CA GLU A 240 12.63 -2.96 -0.55
C GLU A 240 12.74 -2.33 -1.94
N PHE A 241 11.78 -2.62 -2.83
CA PHE A 241 11.72 -2.05 -4.16
C PHE A 241 11.53 -0.54 -4.14
N ALA A 242 10.54 -0.05 -3.39
CA ALA A 242 10.27 1.37 -3.31
C ALA A 242 11.42 2.15 -2.64
N LEU A 243 12.03 1.62 -1.58
CA LEU A 243 13.21 2.25 -0.94
C LEU A 243 14.43 2.29 -1.87
N CYS A 244 14.66 1.24 -2.66
CA CYS A 244 15.72 1.24 -3.68
C CYS A 244 15.48 2.32 -4.76
N LEU A 245 14.23 2.58 -5.12
CA LEU A 245 13.87 3.67 -6.03
C LEU A 245 14.05 5.05 -5.38
N VAL A 246 13.71 5.19 -4.10
CA VAL A 246 13.98 6.41 -3.32
C VAL A 246 15.48 6.70 -3.27
N GLU A 247 16.31 5.69 -2.99
CA GLU A 247 17.77 5.83 -2.96
C GLU A 247 18.32 6.34 -4.29
N GLN A 248 17.86 5.79 -5.42
CA GLN A 248 18.29 6.22 -6.75
C GLN A 248 17.82 7.64 -7.11
N LEU A 249 16.68 8.09 -6.60
CA LEU A 249 16.12 9.42 -6.90
C LEU A 249 16.63 10.54 -5.98
N PHE A 250 16.81 10.22 -4.70
CA PHE A 250 17.04 11.21 -3.63
C PHE A 250 18.29 10.92 -2.78
N GLY A 251 18.96 9.79 -2.99
CA GLY A 251 20.14 9.37 -2.26
C GLY A 251 19.84 8.56 -1.00
N GLU A 252 20.90 7.92 -0.49
CA GLU A 252 20.87 6.98 0.64
C GLU A 252 20.29 7.58 1.93
N SER A 253 20.59 8.85 2.23
CA SER A 253 20.08 9.49 3.46
C SER A 253 18.54 9.56 3.47
N VAL A 254 17.93 9.96 2.36
CA VAL A 254 16.47 10.05 2.25
C VAL A 254 15.84 8.66 2.29
N ALA A 255 16.45 7.68 1.63
CA ALA A 255 15.98 6.30 1.69
C ALA A 255 16.01 5.75 3.13
N ARG A 256 17.07 6.02 3.89
CA ARG A 256 17.19 5.64 5.30
C ARG A 256 16.14 6.33 6.16
N GLU A 257 15.96 7.63 6.02
CA GLU A 257 14.95 8.40 6.78
C GLU A 257 13.53 7.90 6.52
N VAL A 258 13.19 7.63 5.25
CA VAL A 258 11.89 7.05 4.89
C VAL A 258 11.76 5.62 5.45
N GLY A 259 12.82 4.80 5.36
CA GLY A 259 12.84 3.45 5.94
C GLY A 259 12.59 3.44 7.46
N GLU A 260 13.22 4.37 8.18
CA GLU A 260 13.02 4.57 9.63
C GLU A 260 11.58 4.97 9.95
N LEU A 261 10.99 5.89 9.17
CA LEU A 261 9.58 6.31 9.32
C LEU A 261 8.61 5.16 9.10
N LEU A 262 8.89 4.29 8.13
CA LEU A 262 8.10 3.10 7.84
C LEU A 262 8.33 1.97 8.86
N MET A 263 9.33 2.13 9.75
CA MET A 263 9.81 1.13 10.70
C MET A 263 10.36 -0.13 10.03
N VAL A 264 10.85 -0.01 8.79
CA VAL A 264 11.48 -1.11 8.04
C VAL A 264 12.92 -1.25 8.55
N SER A 265 13.08 -1.83 9.74
CA SER A 265 14.40 -2.15 10.30
C SER A 265 14.77 -3.61 10.03
N THR A 266 16.03 -3.84 9.66
CA THR A 266 16.67 -5.14 9.41
C THR A 266 17.06 -5.89 10.69
N ALA A 267 16.73 -5.36 11.88
CA ALA A 267 17.11 -5.97 13.15
C ALA A 267 16.44 -7.35 13.34
N ALA A 268 17.20 -8.41 13.10
CA ALA A 268 16.80 -9.82 13.14
C ALA A 268 16.40 -10.36 14.53
N ASN A 269 16.24 -9.50 15.55
CA ASN A 269 16.14 -9.89 16.96
C ASN A 269 14.86 -9.44 17.69
N GLU A 270 13.85 -8.93 16.98
CA GLU A 270 12.54 -8.64 17.59
C GLU A 270 11.62 -9.88 17.58
N SER A 271 10.87 -10.10 18.67
CA SER A 271 9.83 -11.14 18.74
C SER A 271 8.73 -10.83 17.70
N ARG A 272 8.54 -11.73 16.72
CA ARG A 272 7.61 -11.47 15.60
C ARG A 272 6.15 -11.47 16.02
N LYS A 273 5.78 -12.36 16.95
CA LYS A 273 4.40 -12.52 17.42
C LYS A 273 4.43 -13.00 18.86
N GLU A 274 3.69 -12.33 19.73
CA GLU A 274 3.45 -12.79 21.10
C GLU A 274 1.97 -13.05 21.32
N GLU A 275 1.65 -14.15 21.99
CA GLU A 275 0.27 -14.60 22.20
C GLU A 275 0.04 -14.88 23.69
N PHE A 276 -1.02 -14.29 24.22
CA PHE A 276 -1.43 -14.35 25.61
C PHE A 276 -2.90 -14.73 25.70
N ASN A 277 -3.30 -15.31 26.84
CA ASN A 277 -4.69 -15.71 27.08
C ASN A 277 -5.26 -16.52 25.90
N THR A 278 -4.49 -17.52 25.44
CA THR A 278 -4.73 -18.23 24.19
C THR A 278 -6.16 -18.79 24.13
N VAL A 279 -6.86 -18.43 23.07
CA VAL A 279 -8.18 -18.99 22.72
C VAL A 279 -8.20 -19.37 21.25
N GLU A 280 -9.00 -20.38 20.91
CA GLU A 280 -9.23 -20.72 19.51
C GLU A 280 -10.08 -19.67 18.80
N TRP A 281 -9.77 -19.45 17.52
CA TRP A 281 -10.53 -18.58 16.61
C TRP A 281 -11.32 -19.42 15.59
N SER A 282 -11.55 -20.70 15.90
CA SER A 282 -12.30 -21.66 15.08
C SER A 282 -13.73 -21.16 14.85
N LEU A 283 -14.13 -21.06 13.58
CA LEU A 283 -15.47 -20.65 13.15
C LEU A 283 -16.11 -21.76 12.33
N GLY A 284 -17.43 -21.97 12.49
CA GLY A 284 -18.19 -22.97 11.74
C GLY A 284 -18.61 -22.52 10.33
N HIS A 285 -18.14 -21.35 9.88
CA HIS A 285 -18.50 -20.70 8.63
C HIS A 285 -17.31 -19.93 8.06
N ASN A 286 -17.45 -19.40 6.84
CA ASN A 286 -16.39 -18.59 6.23
C ASN A 286 -16.23 -17.25 6.98
N PRO A 287 -15.06 -16.94 7.55
CA PRO A 287 -14.89 -15.75 8.39
C PRO A 287 -15.21 -14.46 7.63
N ARG A 288 -16.00 -13.57 8.25
CA ARG A 288 -16.31 -12.23 7.73
C ARG A 288 -15.57 -11.16 8.53
N VAL A 289 -14.79 -10.33 7.84
CA VAL A 289 -13.99 -9.26 8.44
C VAL A 289 -14.45 -7.89 7.95
N LEU A 290 -14.62 -6.96 8.89
CA LEU A 290 -14.86 -5.54 8.60
C LEU A 290 -13.56 -4.75 8.75
N ILE A 291 -13.21 -3.99 7.72
CA ILE A 291 -12.15 -2.98 7.74
C ILE A 291 -12.80 -1.61 7.54
N PRO A 292 -13.12 -0.87 8.60
CA PRO A 292 -13.65 0.48 8.47
C PRO A 292 -12.52 1.43 8.08
N ILE A 293 -12.77 2.27 7.07
CA ILE A 293 -11.83 3.25 6.55
C ILE A 293 -12.43 4.66 6.60
N ALA A 294 -11.56 5.66 6.63
CA ALA A 294 -11.90 7.07 6.71
C ALA A 294 -10.93 7.90 5.86
N ASP A 295 -11.25 9.17 5.63
CA ASP A 295 -10.24 10.09 5.10
C ASP A 295 -9.03 10.15 6.04
N GLY A 296 -7.83 10.02 5.45
CA GLY A 296 -6.57 9.95 6.18
C GLY A 296 -6.27 8.61 6.86
N SER A 297 -7.02 7.54 6.55
CA SER A 297 -6.59 6.16 6.86
C SER A 297 -5.25 5.85 6.20
N GLU A 298 -4.44 4.99 6.82
CA GLU A 298 -3.18 4.51 6.26
C GLU A 298 -3.45 3.54 5.09
N GLU A 299 -3.11 3.96 3.87
CA GLU A 299 -3.42 3.19 2.65
C GLU A 299 -2.73 1.83 2.57
N ILE A 300 -1.45 1.73 2.98
CA ILE A 300 -0.71 0.46 2.92
C ILE A 300 -1.36 -0.54 3.87
N GLU A 301 -1.73 -0.11 5.08
CA GLU A 301 -2.38 -1.00 6.03
C GLU A 301 -3.74 -1.49 5.52
N VAL A 302 -4.54 -0.59 4.94
CA VAL A 302 -5.84 -0.94 4.36
C VAL A 302 -5.69 -2.01 3.29
N VAL A 303 -4.84 -1.78 2.28
CA VAL A 303 -4.74 -2.70 1.14
C VAL A 303 -4.05 -4.00 1.51
N THR A 304 -3.03 -3.96 2.38
CA THR A 304 -2.28 -5.16 2.79
C THR A 304 -3.16 -6.09 3.64
N ILE A 305 -3.91 -5.54 4.60
CA ILE A 305 -4.81 -6.36 5.43
C ILE A 305 -5.90 -6.97 4.54
N ALA A 306 -6.53 -6.18 3.67
CA ALA A 306 -7.59 -6.68 2.81
C ALA A 306 -7.12 -7.77 1.85
N ASP A 307 -6.01 -7.54 1.13
CA ASP A 307 -5.49 -8.48 0.14
C ASP A 307 -5.06 -9.81 0.79
N ILE A 308 -4.26 -9.76 1.86
CA ILE A 308 -3.77 -10.97 2.55
C ILE A 308 -4.92 -11.81 3.11
N LEU A 309 -5.92 -11.17 3.71
CA LEU A 309 -7.09 -11.86 4.23
C LEU A 309 -7.93 -12.50 3.10
N ARG A 310 -8.14 -11.79 1.98
CA ARG A 310 -8.85 -12.33 0.80
C ARG A 310 -8.10 -13.50 0.15
N ARG A 311 -6.76 -13.44 0.08
CA ARG A 311 -5.91 -14.59 -0.32
C ARG A 311 -6.09 -15.77 0.63
N GLY A 312 -6.24 -15.50 1.93
CA GLY A 312 -6.61 -16.46 2.97
C GLY A 312 -8.01 -17.07 2.82
N LYS A 313 -8.86 -16.52 1.92
CA LYS A 313 -10.29 -16.85 1.71
C LYS A 313 -11.26 -16.26 2.72
N VAL A 314 -10.83 -15.25 3.49
CA VAL A 314 -11.72 -14.44 4.33
C VAL A 314 -12.63 -13.58 3.46
N ASP A 315 -13.91 -13.47 3.83
CA ASP A 315 -14.83 -12.48 3.28
C ASP A 315 -14.55 -11.12 3.92
N VAL A 316 -13.86 -10.24 3.19
CA VAL A 316 -13.45 -8.93 3.69
C VAL A 316 -14.35 -7.84 3.10
N VAL A 317 -14.99 -7.09 4.00
CA VAL A 317 -15.76 -5.88 3.69
C VAL A 317 -14.97 -4.66 4.13
N VAL A 318 -14.61 -3.81 3.18
CA VAL A 318 -14.06 -2.49 3.42
C VAL A 318 -15.19 -1.48 3.46
N ALA A 319 -15.38 -0.78 4.57
CA ALA A 319 -16.52 0.13 4.76
C ALA A 319 -16.09 1.56 5.08
N SER A 320 -16.58 2.54 4.32
CA SER A 320 -16.27 3.95 4.58
C SER A 320 -17.12 4.49 5.73
N VAL A 321 -16.50 5.11 6.72
CA VAL A 321 -17.22 5.86 7.77
C VAL A 321 -17.63 7.27 7.33
N GLU A 322 -17.20 7.69 6.15
CA GLU A 322 -17.58 8.97 5.57
C GLU A 322 -19.00 8.93 4.97
N ARG A 323 -19.39 10.04 4.36
CA ARG A 323 -20.64 10.14 3.56
C ARG A 323 -20.48 9.62 2.13
N SER A 324 -19.29 9.18 1.75
CA SER A 324 -18.90 8.76 0.41
C SER A 324 -18.14 7.44 0.49
N LEU A 325 -18.30 6.57 -0.52
CA LEU A 325 -17.50 5.36 -0.68
C LEU A 325 -16.03 5.69 -1.01
N LYS A 326 -15.81 6.80 -1.71
CA LYS A 326 -14.47 7.31 -2.04
C LYS A 326 -13.88 8.03 -0.84
N ILE A 327 -12.71 7.61 -0.40
CA ILE A 327 -11.88 8.30 0.58
C ILE A 327 -10.54 8.74 -0.05
N LYS A 328 -9.89 9.71 0.56
CA LYS A 328 -8.48 10.04 0.32
C LYS A 328 -7.66 9.61 1.53
N ALA A 329 -6.79 8.62 1.35
CA ALA A 329 -5.91 8.09 2.36
C ALA A 329 -4.77 9.07 2.71
N SER A 330 -3.96 8.71 3.70
CA SER A 330 -2.99 9.59 4.36
C SER A 330 -1.91 10.16 3.43
N GLN A 331 -1.41 9.36 2.48
CA GLN A 331 -0.47 9.79 1.43
C GLN A 331 -1.19 10.03 0.09
N GLY A 332 -2.49 10.32 0.14
CA GLY A 332 -3.27 10.79 -1.00
C GLY A 332 -3.77 9.72 -1.96
N THR A 333 -3.51 8.44 -1.69
CA THR A 333 -4.13 7.34 -2.43
C THR A 333 -5.65 7.41 -2.29
N ARG A 334 -6.38 7.29 -3.41
CA ARG A 334 -7.85 7.29 -3.39
C ARG A 334 -8.38 5.87 -3.48
N ILE A 335 -9.15 5.47 -2.47
CA ILE A 335 -9.71 4.12 -2.31
C ILE A 335 -11.23 4.23 -2.35
N ILE A 336 -11.89 3.30 -3.02
CA ILE A 336 -13.35 3.15 -2.99
C ILE A 336 -13.69 1.97 -2.07
N ALA A 337 -14.40 2.25 -0.99
CA ALA A 337 -14.95 1.23 -0.09
C ALA A 337 -16.03 0.38 -0.79
N ASP A 338 -16.22 -0.84 -0.29
CA ASP A 338 -17.26 -1.76 -0.78
C ASP A 338 -18.66 -1.24 -0.45
N LYS A 339 -18.80 -0.57 0.71
CA LYS A 339 -20.06 0.03 1.18
C LYS A 339 -19.84 1.16 2.19
N LEU A 340 -20.90 1.90 2.51
CA LEU A 340 -20.89 2.83 3.64
C LEU A 340 -21.02 2.06 4.96
N ILE A 341 -20.47 2.61 6.05
CA ILE A 341 -20.52 1.97 7.39
C ILE A 341 -21.96 1.76 7.88
N GLY A 342 -22.92 2.58 7.42
CA GLY A 342 -24.34 2.41 7.73
C GLY A 342 -24.89 1.07 7.22
N GLU A 343 -24.57 0.71 5.97
CA GLU A 343 -24.96 -0.56 5.35
C GLU A 343 -24.25 -1.76 6.00
N ALA A 344 -23.06 -1.55 6.57
CA ALA A 344 -22.35 -2.61 7.29
C ALA A 344 -23.09 -3.07 8.56
N THR A 345 -24.01 -2.26 9.12
CA THR A 345 -24.77 -2.63 10.32
C THR A 345 -25.77 -3.77 10.10
N GLU A 346 -26.09 -4.08 8.84
CA GLU A 346 -26.98 -5.18 8.45
C GLU A 346 -26.27 -6.54 8.48
N SER A 347 -24.97 -6.56 8.76
CA SER A 347 -24.15 -7.77 8.78
C SER A 347 -23.48 -7.97 10.14
N VAL A 348 -23.34 -9.24 10.53
CA VAL A 348 -22.48 -9.64 11.65
C VAL A 348 -21.09 -9.94 11.10
N PHE A 349 -20.07 -9.41 11.77
CA PHE A 349 -18.66 -9.65 11.46
C PHE A 349 -17.99 -10.44 12.57
N ASP A 350 -17.18 -11.42 12.20
CA ASP A 350 -16.40 -12.22 13.15
C ASP A 350 -15.23 -11.43 13.73
N LEU A 351 -14.69 -10.51 12.93
CA LEU A 351 -13.55 -9.68 13.28
C LEU A 351 -13.70 -8.26 12.68
N ILE A 352 -13.45 -7.24 13.51
CA ILE A 352 -13.31 -5.84 13.07
C ILE A 352 -11.84 -5.43 13.23
N ILE A 353 -11.20 -4.97 12.16
CA ILE A 353 -9.79 -4.53 12.17
C ILE A 353 -9.73 -3.05 11.83
N LEU A 354 -9.21 -2.23 12.74
CA LEU A 354 -9.03 -0.80 12.52
C LEU A 354 -7.63 -0.51 11.93
N PRO A 355 -7.52 -0.10 10.65
CA PRO A 355 -6.25 0.36 10.08
C PRO A 355 -5.87 1.70 10.69
N GLY A 356 -4.58 2.01 10.67
CA GLY A 356 -3.99 3.22 11.23
C GLY A 356 -4.22 4.48 10.41
N GLY A 357 -3.25 5.39 10.50
CA GLY A 357 -3.33 6.76 10.00
C GLY A 357 -3.83 7.68 11.11
N ILE A 358 -3.09 8.73 11.44
CA ILE A 358 -3.43 9.60 12.59
C ILE A 358 -4.77 10.31 12.33
N ALA A 359 -4.92 10.93 11.15
CA ALA A 359 -6.15 11.57 10.74
C ALA A 359 -7.31 10.57 10.59
N GLY A 360 -7.04 9.42 9.96
CA GLY A 360 -8.01 8.34 9.81
C GLY A 360 -8.53 7.83 11.15
N ALA A 361 -7.64 7.53 12.10
CA ALA A 361 -8.01 7.08 13.45
C ALA A 361 -8.87 8.11 14.21
N VAL A 362 -8.55 9.41 14.09
CA VAL A 362 -9.38 10.50 14.64
C VAL A 362 -10.77 10.46 14.04
N GLN A 363 -10.88 10.25 12.74
CA GLN A 363 -12.15 10.25 12.01
C GLN A 363 -12.97 8.97 12.29
N LEU A 364 -12.33 7.80 12.32
CA LEU A 364 -12.92 6.54 12.80
C LEU A 364 -13.50 6.71 14.21
N ASN A 365 -12.78 7.38 15.12
CA ASN A 365 -13.26 7.64 16.49
C ASN A 365 -14.48 8.57 16.55
N LYS A 366 -14.75 9.40 15.52
CA LYS A 366 -15.98 10.23 15.50
C LYS A 366 -17.22 9.43 15.08
N SER A 367 -17.05 8.30 14.41
CA SER A 367 -18.17 7.50 13.90
C SER A 367 -18.95 6.82 15.02
N ARG A 368 -20.20 7.30 15.24
CA ARG A 368 -21.13 6.69 16.21
C ARG A 368 -21.50 5.26 15.81
N ILE A 369 -21.61 4.99 14.51
CA ILE A 369 -21.95 3.67 13.98
C ILE A 369 -20.81 2.68 14.26
N LEU A 370 -19.57 3.08 13.98
CA LEU A 370 -18.41 2.23 14.29
C LEU A 370 -18.30 1.93 15.79
N LYS A 371 -18.50 2.94 16.65
CA LYS A 371 -18.51 2.75 18.11
C LYS A 371 -19.58 1.76 18.56
N LYS A 372 -20.78 1.83 17.96
CA LYS A 372 -21.85 0.85 18.20
C LYS A 372 -21.42 -0.56 17.81
N LEU A 373 -20.88 -0.73 16.60
CA LEU A 373 -20.39 -2.04 16.11
C LEU A 373 -19.28 -2.61 17.01
N LEU A 374 -18.33 -1.79 17.44
CA LEU A 374 -17.26 -2.21 18.35
C LEU A 374 -17.80 -2.64 19.73
N LYS A 375 -18.81 -1.94 20.26
CA LYS A 375 -19.49 -2.32 21.50
C LYS A 375 -20.20 -3.67 21.35
N GLU A 376 -20.90 -3.89 20.24
CA GLU A 376 -21.55 -5.16 19.92
C GLU A 376 -20.53 -6.30 19.75
N GLN A 377 -19.40 -6.02 19.12
CA GLN A 377 -18.28 -6.96 18.98
C GLN A 377 -17.78 -7.43 20.35
N LYS A 378 -17.61 -6.49 21.30
CA LYS A 378 -17.24 -6.79 22.69
C LYS A 378 -18.27 -7.65 23.40
N LEU A 379 -19.53 -7.23 23.36
CA LEU A 379 -20.63 -7.89 24.08
C LEU A 379 -20.84 -9.33 23.61
N ALA A 380 -20.65 -9.57 22.31
CA ALA A 380 -20.76 -10.90 21.73
C ALA A 380 -19.47 -11.74 21.84
N GLY A 381 -18.40 -11.21 22.46
CA GLY A 381 -17.13 -11.93 22.62
C GLY A 381 -16.42 -12.23 21.29
N ARG A 382 -16.69 -11.44 20.24
CA ARG A 382 -16.09 -11.63 18.91
C ARG A 382 -14.74 -10.93 18.81
N MET A 383 -14.00 -11.25 17.76
CA MET A 383 -12.62 -10.79 17.59
C MET A 383 -12.59 -9.32 17.16
N TYR A 384 -11.54 -8.63 17.56
CA TYR A 384 -11.29 -7.24 17.17
C TYR A 384 -9.79 -6.98 17.15
N GLY A 385 -9.38 -5.98 16.37
CA GLY A 385 -7.98 -5.60 16.32
C GLY A 385 -7.76 -4.20 15.78
N ALA A 386 -6.55 -3.72 15.98
CA ALA A 386 -6.12 -2.44 15.43
C ALA A 386 -4.63 -2.47 15.10
N VAL A 387 -4.26 -1.68 14.11
CA VAL A 387 -2.87 -1.47 13.72
C VAL A 387 -2.51 0.00 13.96
N CYS A 388 -1.24 0.24 14.29
CA CYS A 388 -0.64 1.56 14.36
C CYS A 388 -1.37 2.51 15.33
N SER A 389 -1.83 3.66 14.85
CA SER A 389 -2.50 4.71 15.63
C SER A 389 -3.94 4.35 16.01
N SER A 390 -4.56 3.32 15.41
CA SER A 390 -5.98 3.02 15.65
C SER A 390 -6.25 2.26 16.93
N SER A 391 -5.21 1.79 17.65
CA SER A 391 -5.36 1.26 19.00
C SER A 391 -5.95 2.30 19.97
N GLN A 392 -5.78 3.60 19.70
CA GLN A 392 -6.43 4.67 20.48
C GLN A 392 -7.97 4.63 20.40
N VAL A 393 -8.52 4.18 19.27
CA VAL A 393 -9.98 4.05 19.08
C VAL A 393 -10.51 2.94 19.98
N LEU A 394 -9.82 1.80 20.01
CA LEU A 394 -10.14 0.69 20.92
C LEU A 394 -9.97 1.11 22.38
N HIS A 395 -8.89 1.83 22.70
CA HIS A 395 -8.63 2.34 24.05
C HIS A 395 -9.78 3.22 24.55
N GLY A 396 -10.21 4.20 23.74
CA GLY A 396 -11.33 5.09 24.07
C GLY A 396 -12.70 4.40 24.19
N GLN A 397 -12.83 3.14 23.76
CA GLN A 397 -14.02 2.30 23.96
C GLN A 397 -13.86 1.29 25.12
N GLY A 398 -12.76 1.36 25.86
CA GLY A 398 -12.45 0.42 26.95
C GLY A 398 -12.22 -1.01 26.47
N LEU A 399 -11.85 -1.19 25.19
CA LEU A 399 -11.60 -2.50 24.58
C LEU A 399 -10.19 -3.04 24.86
N LEU A 400 -9.28 -2.17 25.35
CA LEU A 400 -7.91 -2.54 25.71
C LEU A 400 -7.70 -2.69 27.22
N LYS A 401 -8.75 -2.50 28.04
CA LYS A 401 -8.64 -2.62 29.50
C LYS A 401 -8.21 -4.03 29.88
N ASP A 402 -7.19 -4.13 30.75
CA ASP A 402 -6.63 -5.39 31.24
C ASP A 402 -6.10 -6.31 30.12
N LYS A 403 -5.72 -5.74 28.97
CA LYS A 403 -5.14 -6.45 27.83
C LYS A 403 -3.66 -6.15 27.66
N LYS A 404 -2.95 -7.12 27.09
CA LYS A 404 -1.61 -6.94 26.52
C LYS A 404 -1.70 -6.48 25.08
N VAL A 405 -0.92 -5.47 24.71
CA VAL A 405 -0.99 -4.84 23.39
C VAL A 405 0.39 -4.43 22.89
N THR A 406 0.48 -4.25 21.57
CA THR A 406 1.53 -3.45 20.93
C THR A 406 0.87 -2.34 20.11
N ALA A 407 1.57 -1.23 19.88
CA ALA A 407 1.02 -0.08 19.18
C ALA A 407 2.15 0.79 18.58
N HIS A 408 1.78 1.74 17.74
CA HIS A 408 2.72 2.72 17.22
C HIS A 408 3.32 3.58 18.35
N SER A 409 4.60 3.94 18.21
CA SER A 409 5.34 4.74 19.21
C SER A 409 4.64 6.06 19.55
N SER A 410 3.94 6.67 18.58
CA SER A 410 3.22 7.94 18.78
C SER A 410 2.02 7.85 19.73
N ILE A 411 1.49 6.67 20.01
CA ILE A 411 0.32 6.49 20.90
C ILE A 411 0.60 5.60 22.10
N ILE A 412 1.77 4.97 22.16
CA ILE A 412 2.09 3.95 23.17
C ILE A 412 2.03 4.50 24.60
N SER A 413 2.36 5.79 24.78
CA SER A 413 2.29 6.50 26.05
C SER A 413 0.86 6.82 26.49
N THR A 414 -0.11 6.83 25.56
CA THR A 414 -1.52 7.14 25.84
C THR A 414 -2.31 5.88 26.18
N VAL A 415 -1.82 4.71 25.83
CA VAL A 415 -2.50 3.44 26.10
C VAL A 415 -2.18 3.00 27.52
N THR A 416 -3.20 2.97 28.40
CA THR A 416 -3.05 2.55 29.81
C THR A 416 -2.93 1.04 30.01
N SER A 417 -2.77 0.28 28.93
CA SER A 417 -2.72 -1.19 28.90
C SER A 417 -1.30 -1.69 29.03
N GLN A 418 -1.11 -2.99 29.30
CA GLN A 418 0.23 -3.55 29.38
C GLN A 418 0.86 -3.64 27.98
N VAL A 419 1.81 -2.76 27.71
CA VAL A 419 2.55 -2.74 26.44
C VAL A 419 3.59 -3.86 26.43
N VAL A 420 3.58 -4.67 25.37
CA VAL A 420 4.57 -5.72 25.14
C VAL A 420 5.70 -5.15 24.28
N ASN A 421 6.84 -4.86 24.92
CA ASN A 421 7.98 -4.24 24.26
C ASN A 421 8.60 -5.16 23.21
N GLY A 422 8.91 -4.61 22.02
CA GLY A 422 9.58 -5.34 20.93
C GLY A 422 8.67 -6.24 20.10
N ALA A 423 7.45 -6.56 20.55
CA ALA A 423 6.54 -7.42 19.81
C ALA A 423 5.96 -6.70 18.57
N LYS A 424 6.20 -7.26 17.38
CA LYS A 424 5.61 -6.77 16.12
C LYS A 424 4.09 -6.95 16.07
N VAL A 425 3.61 -8.08 16.59
CA VAL A 425 2.20 -8.44 16.68
C VAL A 425 1.93 -9.02 18.07
N VAL A 426 0.85 -8.58 18.70
CA VAL A 426 0.38 -9.11 20.00
C VAL A 426 -1.04 -9.62 19.85
N ILE A 427 -1.28 -10.86 20.27
CA ILE A 427 -2.60 -11.46 20.40
C ILE A 427 -2.89 -11.64 21.90
N ASP A 428 -4.00 -11.12 22.39
CA ASP A 428 -4.49 -11.35 23.75
C ASP A 428 -5.94 -11.85 23.68
N GLY A 429 -6.10 -13.16 23.71
CA GLY A 429 -7.40 -13.82 23.52
C GLY A 429 -8.02 -13.50 22.16
N LYS A 430 -9.04 -12.62 22.16
CA LYS A 430 -9.79 -12.20 20.97
C LYS A 430 -9.33 -10.85 20.39
N LEU A 431 -8.37 -10.19 21.05
CA LEU A 431 -7.75 -8.96 20.58
C LEU A 431 -6.47 -9.29 19.80
N ILE A 432 -6.26 -8.62 18.67
CA ILE A 432 -4.97 -8.59 17.98
C ILE A 432 -4.52 -7.14 17.71
N THR A 433 -3.25 -6.83 17.95
CA THR A 433 -2.68 -5.49 17.74
C THR A 433 -1.32 -5.56 17.04
N SER A 434 -0.94 -4.50 16.33
CA SER A 434 0.35 -4.40 15.63
C SER A 434 0.91 -2.97 15.61
N ARG A 435 2.24 -2.86 15.50
CA ARG A 435 2.99 -1.60 15.67
C ARG A 435 2.79 -0.59 14.54
N GLY A 436 2.75 -1.03 13.29
CA GLY A 436 2.64 -0.12 12.15
C GLY A 436 2.89 -0.78 10.80
N LEU A 437 3.33 0.04 9.84
CA LEU A 437 3.49 -0.31 8.43
C LEU A 437 4.37 -1.54 8.22
N ALA A 438 5.57 -1.54 8.80
CA ALA A 438 6.51 -2.66 8.64
C ALA A 438 6.04 -3.99 9.26
N THR A 439 4.97 -3.98 10.06
CA THR A 439 4.47 -5.17 10.76
C THR A 439 3.10 -5.62 10.27
N VAL A 440 2.50 -4.92 9.29
CA VAL A 440 1.13 -5.17 8.86
C VAL A 440 0.98 -6.49 8.09
N THR A 441 2.02 -6.90 7.35
CA THR A 441 2.06 -8.21 6.68
C THR A 441 2.05 -9.34 7.71
N GLU A 442 2.90 -9.27 8.75
CA GLU A 442 2.90 -10.24 9.84
C GLU A 442 1.58 -10.26 10.60
N PHE A 443 0.97 -9.09 10.82
CA PHE A 443 -0.34 -8.97 11.46
C PHE A 443 -1.42 -9.70 10.66
N ALA A 444 -1.52 -9.44 9.36
CA ALA A 444 -2.53 -10.07 8.51
C ALA A 444 -2.30 -11.58 8.39
N LEU A 445 -1.05 -12.03 8.24
CA LEU A 445 -0.71 -13.45 8.25
C LEU A 445 -0.98 -14.12 9.61
N ALA A 446 -0.83 -13.42 10.72
CA ALA A 446 -1.21 -13.91 12.04
C ALA A 446 -2.73 -14.11 12.15
N VAL A 447 -3.54 -13.21 11.58
CA VAL A 447 -5.01 -13.40 11.49
C VAL A 447 -5.34 -14.64 10.64
N VAL A 448 -4.74 -14.78 9.45
CA VAL A 448 -4.93 -15.98 8.60
C VAL A 448 -4.56 -17.26 9.35
N SER A 449 -3.44 -17.23 10.10
CA SER A 449 -2.98 -18.36 10.91
C SER A 449 -3.94 -18.70 12.05
N LYS A 450 -4.52 -17.70 12.72
CA LYS A 450 -5.53 -17.93 13.78
C LYS A 450 -6.83 -18.51 13.23
N LEU A 451 -7.26 -18.07 12.04
CA LEU A 451 -8.53 -18.51 11.44
C LEU A 451 -8.43 -19.87 10.76
N PHE A 452 -7.30 -20.16 10.09
CA PHE A 452 -7.17 -21.32 9.19
C PHE A 452 -5.93 -22.19 9.43
N GLY A 453 -5.12 -21.86 10.44
CA GLY A 453 -3.90 -22.57 10.78
C GLY A 453 -2.68 -22.13 9.96
N HIS A 454 -1.51 -22.58 10.44
CA HIS A 454 -0.21 -22.17 9.94
C HIS A 454 0.02 -22.52 8.45
N ALA A 455 -0.51 -23.65 7.97
CA ALA A 455 -0.35 -24.07 6.59
C ALA A 455 -0.99 -23.08 5.60
N ARG A 456 -2.18 -22.54 5.92
CA ARG A 456 -2.83 -21.53 5.08
C ARG A 456 -2.04 -20.23 5.06
N ALA A 457 -1.59 -19.75 6.23
CA ALA A 457 -0.77 -18.55 6.32
C ALA A 457 0.54 -18.67 5.53
N ARG A 458 1.21 -19.82 5.61
CA ARG A 458 2.43 -20.09 4.83
C ARG A 458 2.17 -20.05 3.32
N SER A 459 1.12 -20.70 2.84
CA SER A 459 0.76 -20.68 1.42
C SER A 459 0.45 -19.26 0.92
N VAL A 460 -0.23 -18.44 1.73
CA VAL A 460 -0.46 -17.02 1.40
C VAL A 460 0.87 -16.27 1.32
N ALA A 461 1.75 -16.42 2.32
CA ALA A 461 3.05 -15.76 2.35
C ALA A 461 3.96 -16.14 1.16
N GLU A 462 3.98 -17.41 0.76
CA GLU A 462 4.72 -17.88 -0.43
C GLU A 462 4.24 -17.17 -1.70
N GLY A 463 2.92 -17.01 -1.86
CA GLY A 463 2.32 -16.27 -2.99
C GLY A 463 2.58 -14.75 -2.97
N LEU A 464 2.98 -14.20 -1.82
CA LEU A 464 3.43 -12.82 -1.68
C LEU A 464 4.94 -12.67 -1.93
N VAL A 465 5.69 -13.77 -2.05
CA VAL A 465 7.16 -13.77 -1.97
C VAL A 465 7.64 -13.17 -0.64
N TYR A 466 6.95 -13.53 0.45
CA TYR A 466 7.25 -13.07 1.81
C TYR A 466 7.83 -14.20 2.66
N GLU A 467 8.91 -13.95 3.38
CA GLU A 467 9.54 -14.96 4.23
C GLU A 467 8.67 -15.26 5.46
N TYR A 468 8.23 -16.51 5.59
CA TYR A 468 7.40 -16.97 6.69
C TYR A 468 8.08 -18.08 7.49
N PRO A 469 8.09 -18.02 8.84
CA PRO A 469 8.73 -19.04 9.67
C PRO A 469 8.25 -20.46 9.35
N ARG A 470 9.17 -21.42 9.41
CA ARG A 470 8.80 -22.83 9.52
C ARG A 470 8.22 -23.05 10.93
N SER A 471 7.13 -23.80 10.98
CA SER A 471 6.37 -24.19 12.18
C SER A 471 7.20 -25.02 13.13
#